data_AF-A1SLC3-F1
#
_entry.id   AF-A1SLC3-F1
#
_cell.length_a   1.000
_cell.length_b   1.000
_cell.length_c   1.000
_cell.angle_alpha   90.00
_cell.angle_beta   90.00
_cell.angle_gamma   90.00
#
_symmetry.space_group_name_H-M   'P 1'
#
loop_
_entity.id
_entity.type
_entity.pdbx_description
1 polymer ?
#
loop_
_entity_poly.entity_id
_entity_poly.type
_entity_poly.pdbx_seq_one_letter_code
_entity_poly.pdbx_strand_id
1 'polypeptide(L)'
;MGVQPDRPDQPDRPDGDDEERAWRAIVENYGERAELDEPRAPEPPPYSSAPFGGRFGDLRALGHEDEDEPFVAEEEGFEPPEPPPLPRVAPDRLAAWLGVFGSPAVLLFALVFSISLPELVAYFLIAAFVGGFGYLVFRMPRGPRDPWDDGAQV
;
A
#
# COMPACT_ATOMS: atom_id res chain seq x y z
N MET A 1 -46.49 7.49 -13.29
CA MET A 1 -45.67 7.86 -14.46
C MET A 1 -44.30 8.28 -13.92
N GLY A 2 -43.44 7.32 -13.61
CA GLY A 2 -42.08 7.56 -13.15
C GLY A 2 -41.14 7.24 -14.29
N VAL A 3 -40.58 8.26 -14.93
CA VAL A 3 -39.59 8.10 -16.00
C VAL A 3 -38.32 7.56 -15.37
N GLN A 4 -38.02 6.29 -15.65
CA GLN A 4 -36.71 5.69 -15.38
C GLN A 4 -35.70 6.43 -16.28
N PRO A 5 -34.66 7.08 -15.75
CA PRO A 5 -33.66 7.71 -16.59
C PRO A 5 -32.92 6.66 -17.42
N ASP A 6 -32.81 6.89 -18.73
CA ASP A 6 -32.06 6.07 -19.68
C ASP A 6 -30.64 5.83 -19.14
N ARG A 7 -30.38 4.57 -18.79
CA ARG A 7 -29.04 4.08 -18.49
C ARG A 7 -28.32 3.99 -19.84
N PRO A 8 -27.16 4.64 -20.05
CA PRO A 8 -26.45 4.59 -21.31
C PRO A 8 -26.18 3.14 -21.69
N ASP A 9 -26.41 2.85 -22.97
CA ASP A 9 -26.24 1.59 -23.68
C ASP A 9 -25.06 0.77 -23.12
N GLN A 10 -25.37 -0.13 -22.19
CA GLN A 10 -24.38 -1.08 -21.69
C GLN A 10 -24.15 -2.04 -22.85
N PRO A 11 -22.91 -2.19 -23.36
CA PRO A 11 -22.63 -3.11 -24.46
C PRO A 11 -23.20 -4.48 -24.10
N ASP A 12 -23.86 -5.14 -25.07
CA ASP A 12 -24.55 -6.42 -24.89
C ASP A 12 -23.71 -7.34 -24.01
N ARG A 13 -24.09 -7.42 -22.72
CA ARG A 13 -23.38 -8.27 -21.76
C ARG A 13 -23.64 -9.69 -22.24
N PRO A 14 -22.59 -10.50 -22.50
CA PRO A 14 -22.77 -11.87 -22.95
C PRO A 14 -23.71 -12.61 -21.99
N ASP A 15 -24.53 -13.52 -22.52
CA ASP A 15 -25.51 -14.26 -21.72
C ASP A 15 -24.78 -14.92 -20.51
N GLY A 16 -25.47 -15.04 -19.37
CA GLY A 16 -24.84 -15.58 -18.15
C GLY A 16 -24.21 -16.98 -18.35
N ASP A 17 -24.73 -17.74 -19.30
CA ASP A 17 -24.19 -19.04 -19.70
C ASP A 17 -22.88 -18.94 -20.50
N ASP A 18 -22.64 -17.84 -21.20
CA ASP A 18 -21.38 -17.57 -21.91
C ASP A 18 -20.30 -17.10 -20.93
N GLU A 19 -20.67 -16.26 -19.96
CA GLU A 19 -19.77 -15.86 -18.86
C GLU A 19 -19.37 -17.06 -17.99
N GLU A 20 -20.31 -17.94 -17.64
CA GLU A 20 -20.04 -19.17 -16.87
C GLU A 20 -19.13 -20.13 -17.66
N ARG A 21 -19.34 -20.27 -18.97
CA ARG A 21 -18.45 -21.06 -19.84
C ARG A 21 -17.05 -20.45 -19.93
N ALA A 22 -16.93 -19.13 -20.02
CA ALA A 22 -15.65 -18.43 -20.05
C ALA A 22 -14.89 -18.55 -18.72
N TRP A 23 -15.59 -18.36 -17.58
CA TRP A 23 -15.01 -18.56 -16.24
C TRP A 23 -14.54 -20.00 -16.03
N ARG A 24 -15.33 -20.99 -16.45
CA ARG A 24 -14.96 -22.40 -16.35
C ARG A 24 -13.70 -22.73 -17.14
N ALA A 25 -13.58 -22.20 -18.36
CA ALA A 25 -12.38 -22.39 -19.18
C ALA A 25 -11.13 -21.77 -18.53
N ILE A 26 -11.25 -20.61 -17.88
CA ILE A 26 -10.14 -19.98 -17.15
C ILE A 26 -9.71 -20.83 -15.94
N VAL A 27 -10.67 -21.39 -15.19
CA VAL A 27 -10.38 -22.23 -14.02
C VAL A 27 -9.77 -23.57 -14.42
N GLU A 28 -10.30 -24.19 -15.47
CA GLU A 28 -9.82 -25.49 -15.97
C GLU A 28 -8.39 -25.41 -16.51
N ASN A 29 -8.07 -24.31 -17.21
CA ASN A 29 -6.73 -24.06 -17.73
C ASN A 29 -5.86 -23.23 -16.75
N TYR A 30 -6.29 -23.05 -15.50
CA TYR A 30 -5.56 -22.25 -14.53
C TYR A 30 -4.22 -22.91 -14.16
N GLY A 31 -3.12 -22.39 -14.71
CA GLY A 31 -1.77 -22.91 -14.52
C GLY A 31 -1.15 -23.51 -15.79
N GLU A 32 -1.95 -23.73 -16.84
CA GLU A 32 -1.44 -23.98 -18.19
C GLU A 32 -0.99 -22.65 -18.80
N ARG A 33 0.21 -22.60 -19.38
CA ARG A 33 0.67 -21.41 -20.09
C ARG A 33 -0.17 -21.30 -21.35
N ALA A 34 -1.00 -20.27 -21.46
CA ALA A 34 -1.77 -20.01 -22.67
C ALA A 34 -0.80 -19.88 -23.87
N GLU A 35 -0.80 -20.89 -24.75
CA GLU A 35 -0.11 -20.83 -26.03
C GLU A 35 -0.95 -19.92 -26.94
N LEU A 36 -0.60 -18.64 -26.96
CA LEU A 36 -1.07 -17.74 -27.99
C LEU A 36 -0.39 -18.17 -29.29
N ASP A 37 -1.14 -18.30 -30.39
CA ASP A 37 -0.61 -18.53 -31.74
C ASP A 37 0.09 -17.23 -32.19
N GLU A 38 1.21 -16.92 -31.53
CA GLU A 38 2.07 -15.79 -31.85
C GLU A 38 2.79 -16.11 -33.16
N PRO A 39 2.74 -15.23 -34.18
CA PRO A 39 3.67 -15.36 -35.30
C PRO A 39 5.07 -15.34 -34.69
N ARG A 40 5.83 -16.43 -34.90
CA ARG A 40 7.14 -16.70 -34.30
C ARG A 40 7.86 -15.40 -34.00
N ALA A 41 7.85 -15.00 -32.73
CA ALA A 41 8.59 -13.83 -32.30
C ALA A 41 10.05 -14.05 -32.75
N PRO A 42 10.67 -13.07 -33.45
CA PRO A 42 12.07 -13.19 -33.81
C PRO A 42 12.86 -13.52 -32.55
N GLU A 43 13.84 -14.42 -32.68
CA GLU A 43 14.71 -14.83 -31.59
C GLU A 43 15.11 -13.59 -30.78
N PRO A 44 14.87 -13.57 -29.45
CA PRO A 44 15.29 -12.44 -28.66
C PRO A 44 16.80 -12.29 -28.89
N PRO A 45 17.29 -11.10 -29.27
CA PRO A 45 18.71 -10.90 -29.40
C PRO A 45 19.38 -11.31 -28.08
N PRO A 46 20.61 -11.85 -28.12
CA PRO A 46 21.29 -12.30 -26.91
C PRO A 46 21.18 -11.20 -25.85
N TYR A 47 20.67 -11.57 -24.66
CA TYR A 47 20.45 -10.67 -23.55
C TYR A 47 21.66 -9.74 -23.41
N SER A 48 21.47 -8.46 -23.74
CA SER A 48 22.42 -7.43 -23.37
C SER A 48 22.22 -7.17 -21.89
N SER A 49 23.26 -7.39 -21.09
CA SER A 49 23.31 -7.08 -19.66
C SER A 49 23.40 -5.57 -19.39
N ALA A 50 22.81 -4.73 -20.24
CA ALA A 50 22.83 -3.27 -20.10
C ALA A 50 21.63 -2.80 -19.28
N PRO A 51 21.84 -2.05 -18.18
CA PRO A 51 20.75 -1.51 -17.39
C PRO A 51 20.17 -0.28 -18.13
N PHE A 52 18.85 -0.28 -18.36
CA PHE A 52 18.04 0.87 -18.79
C PHE A 52 18.38 1.52 -20.15
N GLY A 53 17.71 1.09 -21.22
CA GLY A 53 17.76 1.77 -22.53
C GLY A 53 16.37 2.12 -23.04
N GLY A 54 15.86 3.32 -22.72
CA GLY A 54 14.53 3.72 -23.19
C GLY A 54 14.14 5.18 -22.99
N ARG A 55 15.05 6.17 -23.05
CA ARG A 55 14.65 7.57 -23.33
C ARG A 55 15.74 8.54 -23.80
N PHE A 56 16.89 8.09 -24.27
CA PHE A 56 17.91 9.01 -24.80
C PHE A 56 18.48 8.45 -26.10
N GLY A 57 18.69 9.36 -27.05
CA GLY A 57 19.11 9.05 -28.42
C GLY A 57 20.39 8.24 -28.49
N ASP A 58 20.60 7.69 -29.68
CA ASP A 58 21.71 6.85 -30.08
C ASP A 58 23.08 7.30 -29.50
N LEU A 59 23.47 6.71 -28.37
CA LEU A 59 24.70 7.04 -27.63
C LEU A 59 25.97 6.63 -28.38
N ARG A 60 25.87 5.87 -29.48
CA ARG A 60 27.03 5.57 -30.33
C ARG A 60 27.64 6.83 -30.95
N ALA A 61 26.89 7.92 -31.05
CA ALA A 61 27.40 9.20 -31.55
C ALA A 61 28.32 9.94 -30.54
N LEU A 62 28.39 9.49 -29.28
CA LEU A 62 29.30 10.05 -28.28
C LEU A 62 30.63 9.28 -28.18
N GLY A 63 30.86 8.31 -29.07
CA GLY A 63 32.04 7.44 -29.04
C GLY A 63 33.33 8.09 -29.54
N HIS A 64 33.64 9.33 -29.14
CA HIS A 64 34.95 9.96 -29.36
C HIS A 64 35.24 11.05 -28.33
N GLU A 65 35.24 10.69 -27.05
CA GLU A 65 35.92 11.49 -26.03
C GLU A 65 36.83 10.54 -25.25
N ASP A 66 38.13 10.71 -25.52
CA ASP A 66 39.33 10.23 -24.83
C ASP A 66 39.10 9.34 -23.58
N GLU A 67 39.35 8.04 -23.73
CA GLU A 67 39.23 7.01 -22.68
C GLU A 67 40.41 7.00 -21.66
N ASP A 68 41.07 8.12 -21.39
CA ASP A 68 42.29 8.17 -20.56
C ASP A 68 42.19 9.03 -19.28
N GLU A 69 40.98 9.29 -18.77
CA GLU A 69 40.81 9.79 -17.40
C GLU A 69 39.96 8.79 -16.60
N PRO A 70 40.53 8.06 -15.62
CA PRO A 70 39.73 7.27 -14.72
C PRO A 70 38.82 8.23 -13.96
N PHE A 71 37.51 8.14 -14.16
CA PHE A 71 36.53 8.81 -13.30
C PHE A 71 36.70 8.24 -11.89
N VAL A 72 37.53 8.91 -11.09
CA VAL A 72 37.66 8.67 -9.66
C VAL A 72 36.40 9.28 -9.06
N ALA A 73 35.30 8.52 -9.06
CA ALA A 73 34.18 8.85 -8.21
C ALA A 73 34.73 8.79 -6.78
N GLU A 74 34.96 9.95 -6.16
CA GLU A 74 35.19 10.01 -4.73
C GLU A 74 33.97 9.33 -4.10
N GLU A 75 34.18 8.17 -3.47
CA GLU A 75 33.17 7.43 -2.71
C GLU A 75 32.79 8.24 -1.46
N GLU A 76 32.36 9.48 -1.65
CA GLU A 76 31.72 10.29 -0.63
C GLU A 76 30.29 9.78 -0.50
N GLY A 77 30.17 8.58 0.08
CA GLY A 77 28.89 7.97 0.39
C GLY A 77 28.06 8.93 1.24
N PHE A 78 26.84 9.20 0.81
CA PHE A 78 25.88 9.97 1.61
C PHE A 78 25.70 9.31 2.97
N GLU A 79 26.13 9.98 4.04
CA GLU A 79 25.84 9.60 5.42
C GLU A 79 24.58 10.37 5.85
N PRO A 80 23.43 9.69 6.02
CA PRO A 80 22.22 10.37 6.48
C PRO A 80 22.51 11.04 7.82
N PRO A 81 22.12 12.31 8.01
CA PRO A 81 22.28 12.96 9.30
C PRO A 81 21.54 12.15 10.37
N GLU A 82 22.07 12.13 11.59
CA GLU A 82 21.40 11.45 12.70
C GLU A 82 19.95 11.97 12.81
N PRO A 83 18.95 11.06 12.83
CA PRO A 83 17.56 11.48 12.84
C PRO A 83 17.26 12.31 14.10
N PRO A 84 16.45 13.37 14.00
CA PRO A 84 16.07 14.16 15.16
C PRO A 84 15.37 13.26 16.21
N PRO A 85 15.55 13.57 17.51
CA PRO A 85 14.97 12.75 18.57
C PRO A 85 13.46 12.67 18.43
N LEU A 86 12.91 11.46 18.60
CA LEU A 86 11.49 11.20 18.41
C LEU A 86 10.62 12.09 19.32
N PRO A 87 9.52 12.66 18.80
CA PRO A 87 8.57 13.40 19.61
C PRO A 87 8.04 12.53 20.76
N ARG A 88 8.04 13.08 21.98
CA ARG A 88 7.43 12.41 23.13
C ARG A 88 5.92 12.29 22.92
N VAL A 89 5.35 11.14 23.27
CA VAL A 89 3.91 10.91 23.19
C VAL A 89 3.20 11.85 24.18
N ALA A 90 2.27 12.66 23.69
CA ALA A 90 1.44 13.52 24.54
C ALA A 90 0.61 12.67 25.52
N PRO A 91 0.45 13.11 26.79
CA PRO A 91 -0.24 12.32 27.82
C PRO A 91 -1.66 11.95 27.42
N ASP A 92 -2.38 12.86 26.76
CA ASP A 92 -3.73 12.62 26.22
C ASP A 92 -3.76 11.45 25.24
N ARG A 93 -2.75 11.35 24.36
CA ARG A 93 -2.65 10.27 23.36
C ARG A 93 -2.33 8.94 24.03
N LEU A 94 -1.52 8.95 25.08
CA LEU A 94 -1.25 7.76 25.89
C LEU A 94 -2.53 7.28 26.60
N ALA A 95 -3.29 8.19 27.23
CA ALA A 95 -4.56 7.87 27.88
C ALA A 95 -5.57 7.26 26.89
N ALA A 96 -5.64 7.79 25.67
CA ALA A 96 -6.52 7.26 24.63
C ALA A 96 -6.14 5.83 24.21
N TRP A 97 -4.85 5.55 24.00
CA TRP A 97 -4.37 4.19 23.73
C TRP A 97 -4.63 3.24 24.90
N LEU A 98 -4.47 3.73 26.14
CA LEU A 98 -4.81 2.97 27.33
C LEU A 98 -6.32 2.69 27.42
N GLY A 99 -7.19 3.61 27.01
CA GLY A 99 -8.62 3.33 26.89
C GLY A 99 -8.93 2.27 25.85
N VAL A 100 -8.34 2.37 24.66
CA VAL A 100 -8.59 1.48 23.52
C VAL A 100 -8.11 0.05 23.78
N PHE A 101 -6.94 -0.14 24.37
CA PHE A 101 -6.42 -1.47 24.67
C PHE A 101 -6.69 -1.93 26.10
N GLY A 102 -6.60 -1.01 27.06
CA GLY A 102 -6.79 -1.32 28.47
C GLY A 102 -8.21 -1.74 28.78
N SER A 103 -9.24 -1.11 28.19
CA SER A 103 -10.61 -1.53 28.45
C SER A 103 -10.91 -2.97 28.00
N PRO A 104 -10.64 -3.37 26.74
CA PRO A 104 -10.80 -4.76 26.31
C PRO A 104 -9.91 -5.74 27.09
N ALA A 105 -8.67 -5.36 27.41
CA ALA A 105 -7.77 -6.21 28.18
C ALA A 105 -8.29 -6.45 29.62
N VAL A 106 -8.80 -5.41 30.30
CA VAL A 106 -9.38 -5.52 31.64
C VAL A 106 -10.67 -6.36 31.61
N LEU A 107 -11.52 -6.16 30.59
CA LEU A 107 -12.72 -6.98 30.41
C LEU A 107 -12.37 -8.45 30.17
N LEU A 108 -11.40 -8.72 29.30
CA LEU A 108 -10.92 -10.07 29.01
C LEU A 108 -10.32 -10.71 30.26
N PHE A 109 -9.52 -9.97 31.02
CA PHE A 109 -8.98 -10.41 32.29
C PHE A 109 -10.11 -10.76 33.27
N ALA A 110 -11.07 -9.86 33.48
CA ALA A 110 -12.20 -10.12 34.35
C ALA A 110 -12.98 -11.38 33.92
N LEU A 111 -13.16 -11.58 32.61
CA LEU A 111 -13.82 -12.76 32.07
C LEU A 111 -13.03 -14.05 32.36
N VAL A 112 -11.72 -14.08 32.08
CA VAL A 112 -10.85 -15.25 32.29
C VAL A 112 -10.80 -15.63 33.77
N PHE A 113 -10.72 -14.65 34.66
CA PHE A 113 -10.68 -14.88 36.11
C PHE A 113 -12.07 -14.95 36.76
N SER A 114 -13.16 -14.90 35.97
CA SER A 114 -14.55 -14.90 36.45
C SER A 114 -14.84 -13.83 37.51
N ILE A 115 -14.21 -12.66 37.38
CA ILE A 115 -14.39 -11.51 38.25
C ILE A 115 -15.69 -10.81 37.88
N SER A 116 -16.62 -10.72 38.83
CA SER A 116 -17.83 -9.92 38.66
C SER A 116 -17.49 -8.44 38.76
N LEU A 117 -17.64 -7.71 37.67
CA LEU A 117 -17.46 -6.26 37.65
C LEU A 117 -18.75 -5.54 38.08
N PRO A 118 -18.66 -4.53 38.96
CA PRO A 118 -19.79 -3.63 39.19
C PRO A 118 -20.23 -2.97 37.88
N GLU A 119 -21.53 -2.73 37.73
CA GLU A 119 -22.11 -2.19 36.50
C GLU A 119 -21.49 -0.84 36.10
N LEU A 120 -21.21 0.03 37.09
CA LEU A 120 -20.53 1.31 36.87
C LEU A 120 -19.13 1.15 36.27
N VAL A 121 -18.38 0.11 36.67
CA VAL A 121 -17.04 -0.16 36.12
C VAL A 121 -17.15 -0.63 34.68
N ALA A 122 -18.14 -1.48 34.36
CA ALA A 122 -18.39 -1.91 33.00
C ALA A 122 -18.73 -0.71 32.09
N TYR A 123 -19.62 0.19 32.53
CA TYR A 123 -19.91 1.42 31.79
C TYR A 123 -18.68 2.33 31.63
N PHE A 124 -17.86 2.46 32.67
CA PHE A 124 -16.62 3.24 32.59
C PHE A 124 -15.64 2.64 31.57
N LEU A 125 -15.49 1.33 31.53
CA LEU A 125 -14.64 0.63 30.55
C LEU A 125 -15.15 0.85 29.12
N ILE A 126 -16.45 0.77 28.90
CA ILE A 126 -17.05 1.06 27.58
C ILE A 126 -16.82 2.53 27.20
N ALA A 127 -17.08 3.46 28.11
CA ALA A 127 -16.87 4.89 27.88
C ALA A 127 -15.40 5.23 27.62
N ALA A 128 -14.46 4.59 28.32
CA ALA A 128 -13.02 4.76 28.11
C ALA A 128 -12.58 4.24 26.73
N PHE A 129 -13.14 3.10 26.28
CA PHE A 129 -12.88 2.57 24.94
C PHE A 129 -13.40 3.52 23.86
N VAL A 130 -14.68 3.89 23.92
CA VAL A 130 -15.32 4.77 22.92
C VAL A 130 -14.68 6.16 22.92
N GLY A 131 -14.43 6.73 24.10
CA GLY A 131 -13.79 8.03 24.27
C GLY A 131 -12.34 8.02 23.75
N GLY A 132 -11.56 6.99 24.08
CA GLY A 132 -10.20 6.84 23.59
C GLY A 132 -10.13 6.68 22.08
N PHE A 133 -10.96 5.80 21.51
CA PHE A 133 -11.03 5.60 20.06
C PHE A 133 -11.46 6.89 19.34
N GLY A 134 -12.55 7.51 19.79
CA GLY A 134 -13.05 8.76 19.23
C GLY A 134 -11.98 9.86 19.27
N TYR A 135 -11.30 10.02 20.41
CA TYR A 135 -10.22 10.99 20.54
C TYR A 135 -9.07 10.75 19.53
N LEU A 136 -8.65 9.50 19.33
CA LEU A 136 -7.57 9.18 18.37
C LEU A 136 -7.99 9.55 16.95
N VAL A 137 -9.21 9.18 16.54
CA VAL A 137 -9.78 9.52 15.23
C VAL A 137 -9.88 11.04 15.08
N PHE A 138 -10.31 11.76 16.11
CA PHE A 138 -10.40 13.22 16.04
C PHE A 138 -9.04 13.89 15.85
N ARG A 139 -7.98 13.31 16.42
CA ARG A 139 -6.61 13.83 16.39
C ARG A 139 -5.78 13.32 15.20
N MET A 140 -6.33 12.47 14.34
CA MET A 140 -5.68 12.09 13.09
C MET A 140 -5.54 13.33 12.18
N PRO A 141 -4.34 13.61 11.64
CA PRO A 141 -4.15 14.67 10.67
C PRO A 141 -5.04 14.43 9.45
N ARG A 142 -5.86 15.42 9.08
CA ARG A 142 -6.77 15.36 7.93
C ARG A 142 -6.21 16.02 6.67
N GLY A 143 -4.99 16.55 6.76
CA GLY A 143 -4.32 17.22 5.65
C GLY A 143 -3.74 16.20 4.66
N PRO A 144 -3.75 16.49 3.34
CA PRO A 144 -2.96 15.75 2.37
C PRO A 144 -1.49 15.77 2.81
N ARG A 145 -0.85 14.60 2.79
CA ARG A 145 0.62 14.52 2.82
C ARG A 145 1.11 15.07 1.48
N ASP A 146 2.16 15.87 1.48
CA ASP A 146 2.71 16.41 0.24
C ASP A 146 3.12 15.23 -0.68
N PRO A 147 2.66 15.17 -1.94
CA PRO A 147 2.97 14.07 -2.85
C PRO A 147 4.47 13.85 -3.07
N TRP A 148 5.30 14.87 -2.81
CA TRP A 148 6.75 14.84 -3.01
C TRP A 148 7.54 14.75 -1.70
N ASP A 149 6.85 14.70 -0.55
CA ASP A 149 7.44 14.48 0.77
C ASP A 149 7.17 13.02 1.19
N ASP A 150 7.99 12.10 0.69
CA ASP A 150 7.92 10.69 1.10
C ASP A 150 8.60 10.42 2.46
N GLY A 151 9.16 11.46 3.08
CA GLY A 151 9.93 11.39 4.32
C GLY A 151 11.42 11.10 4.14
N ALA A 152 11.91 10.86 2.92
CA ALA A 152 13.33 10.78 2.60
C ALA A 152 13.90 12.19 2.40
N GLN A 153 14.88 12.54 3.22
CA GLN A 153 15.76 13.68 2.98
C GLN A 153 17.05 13.13 2.39
N VAL A 154 17.46 13.64 1.22
CA VAL A 154 18.77 13.39 0.59
C VAL A 154 19.81 14.40 1.06
#